data_AF-A0A836QKG1-F1
#
_entry.id   AF-A0A836QKG1-F1
#
_cell.length_a   1.000
_cell.length_b   1.000
_cell.length_c   1.000
_cell.angle_alpha   90.00
_cell.angle_beta   90.00
_cell.angle_gamma   90.00
#
_symmetry.space_group_name_H-M   'P 1'
#
loop_
_entity.id
_entity.type
_entity.pdbx_description
1 polymer ?
#
loop_
_entity_poly.entity_id
_entity_poly.type
_entity_poly.pdbx_seq_one_letter_code
_entity_poly.pdbx_strand_id
1 'polypeptide(L)'
;MLTLGIETSCDETSAAILDGRALRSNVIVSQLEHSLYGGVVPELASRAHVRKIVPVIQEALRSGSVTLAELEGIAVTKGPGLVGSLIVGVNTAKGIALATGKPLFGVHHLEGHIFSNLIEDEID
;
A
#
# COMPACT_ATOMS: atom_id res chain seq x y z
N MET A 1 13.71 10.20 3.37
CA MET A 1 13.69 8.73 3.18
C MET A 1 12.59 8.43 2.23
N LEU A 2 12.94 8.09 0.99
CA LEU A 2 12.00 7.78 -0.07
C LEU A 2 11.41 6.39 0.14
N THR A 3 10.13 6.32 0.46
CA THR A 3 9.47 5.12 0.98
C THR A 3 8.27 4.74 0.13
N LEU A 4 8.16 3.47 -0.22
CA LEU A 4 6.93 2.88 -0.77
C LEU A 4 6.05 2.38 0.37
N GLY A 5 4.85 2.92 0.53
CA GLY A 5 3.81 2.39 1.41
C GLY A 5 2.83 1.49 0.65
N ILE A 6 2.41 0.37 1.24
CA ILE A 6 1.43 -0.58 0.69
C ILE A 6 0.37 -0.91 1.74
N GLU A 7 -0.90 -0.77 1.38
CA GLU A 7 -2.04 -1.05 2.26
C GLU A 7 -3.08 -1.93 1.55
N THR A 8 -3.39 -3.07 2.18
CA THR A 8 -4.30 -4.13 1.69
C THR A 8 -5.01 -4.84 2.85
N SER A 9 -5.37 -4.14 3.91
CA SER A 9 -5.95 -4.74 5.11
C SER A 9 -7.41 -5.16 4.95
N CYS A 10 -8.17 -4.49 4.08
CA CYS A 10 -9.61 -4.74 3.91
C CYS A 10 -10.02 -4.84 2.44
N ASP A 11 -10.62 -3.79 1.86
CA ASP A 11 -11.19 -3.75 0.52
C ASP A 11 -10.66 -2.61 -0.36
N GLU A 12 -9.68 -1.85 0.11
CA GLU A 12 -8.85 -0.95 -0.70
C GLU A 12 -7.47 -1.54 -0.95
N THR A 13 -7.03 -1.51 -2.22
CA THR A 13 -5.62 -1.70 -2.57
C THR A 13 -5.02 -0.34 -2.77
N SER A 14 -4.02 0.03 -1.96
CA SER A 14 -3.33 1.29 -2.17
C SER A 14 -1.81 1.17 -2.10
N ALA A 15 -1.16 2.08 -2.82
CA ALA A 15 0.27 2.31 -2.74
C ALA A 15 0.56 3.80 -2.79
N ALA A 16 1.52 4.24 -1.99
CA ALA A 16 1.94 5.63 -1.92
C ALA A 16 3.47 5.75 -1.93
N ILE A 17 3.98 6.84 -2.48
CA ILE A 17 5.38 7.21 -2.39
C ILE A 17 5.49 8.44 -1.48
N LEU A 18 6.28 8.33 -0.42
CA LEU A 18 6.59 9.45 0.47
C LEU A 18 8.08 9.75 0.45
N ASP A 19 8.45 11.03 0.46
CA ASP A 19 9.81 11.46 0.77
C ASP A 19 9.85 12.13 2.14
N GLY A 20 10.21 11.36 3.16
CA GLY A 20 10.03 11.80 4.54
C GLY A 20 8.54 11.95 4.85
N ARG A 21 8.05 13.19 4.99
CA ARG A 21 6.62 13.50 5.20
C ARG A 21 5.91 13.97 3.94
N ALA A 22 6.66 14.37 2.91
CA ALA A 22 6.11 14.89 1.68
C ALA A 22 5.47 13.76 0.86
N LEU A 23 4.19 13.91 0.50
CA LEU A 23 3.50 12.95 -0.35
C LEU A 23 3.87 13.18 -1.82
N ARG A 24 4.44 12.16 -2.48
CA ARG A 24 4.80 12.23 -3.92
C ARG A 24 3.74 11.61 -4.81
N SER A 25 3.05 10.58 -4.32
CA SER A 25 1.91 9.98 -5.00
C SER A 25 1.10 9.12 -4.02
N ASN A 26 -0.20 9.01 -4.28
CA ASN A 26 -1.11 8.13 -3.57
C ASN A 26 -2.13 7.54 -4.54
N VAL A 27 -2.10 6.23 -4.73
CA VAL A 27 -2.98 5.50 -5.66
C VAL A 27 -3.85 4.56 -4.85
N ILE A 28 -5.16 4.69 -5.00
CA ILE A 28 -6.15 3.90 -4.26
C ILE A 28 -7.12 3.26 -5.26
N VAL A 29 -7.36 1.96 -5.10
CA VAL A 29 -8.39 1.22 -5.83
C VAL A 29 -9.32 0.54 -4.82
N SER A 30 -10.54 1.06 -4.71
CA SER A 30 -11.60 0.50 -3.85
C SER A 30 -12.41 -0.58 -4.58
N GLN A 31 -12.86 -1.59 -3.84
CA GLN A 31 -13.59 -2.74 -4.37
C GLN A 31 -15.11 -2.56 -4.25
N LEU A 32 -15.74 -2.00 -5.27
CA LEU A 32 -17.18 -1.68 -5.25
C LEU A 32 -18.11 -2.91 -5.25
N GLU A 33 -17.58 -4.09 -5.59
CA GLU A 33 -18.35 -5.35 -5.75
C GLU A 33 -18.98 -5.84 -4.43
N HIS A 34 -18.43 -5.44 -3.27
CA HIS A 34 -18.95 -5.80 -1.94
C HIS A 34 -20.35 -5.23 -1.66
N SER A 35 -20.73 -4.14 -2.32
CA SER A 35 -22.04 -3.51 -2.17
C SER A 35 -23.20 -4.45 -2.51
N LEU A 36 -22.98 -5.41 -3.41
CA LEU A 36 -23.99 -6.41 -3.79
C LEU A 36 -24.28 -7.43 -2.69
N TYR A 37 -23.38 -7.56 -1.72
CA TYR A 37 -23.45 -8.57 -0.66
C TYR A 37 -23.77 -7.96 0.72
N GLY A 38 -23.92 -6.63 0.80
CA GLY A 38 -24.20 -5.92 2.05
C GLY A 38 -23.02 -5.84 3.01
N GLY A 39 -21.79 -6.14 2.55
CA GLY A 39 -20.58 -6.12 3.35
C GLY A 39 -19.39 -6.73 2.62
N VAL A 40 -18.20 -6.56 3.20
CA VAL A 40 -16.95 -7.08 2.61
C VAL A 40 -16.96 -8.60 2.61
N VAL A 41 -16.79 -9.19 1.42
CA VAL A 41 -16.62 -10.63 1.23
C VAL A 41 -15.11 -10.95 1.21
N PRO A 42 -14.54 -11.58 2.26
CA PRO A 42 -13.08 -11.68 2.42
C PRO A 42 -12.33 -12.35 1.26
N GLU A 43 -12.92 -13.37 0.65
CA GLU A 43 -12.32 -14.07 -0.49
C GLU A 43 -12.30 -13.21 -1.76
N LEU A 44 -13.37 -12.47 -2.03
CA LEU A 44 -13.41 -11.55 -3.17
C LEU A 44 -12.38 -10.43 -2.99
N ALA A 45 -12.25 -9.93 -1.75
CA ALA A 45 -11.27 -8.90 -1.43
C ALA A 45 -9.84 -9.36 -1.66
N SER A 46 -9.50 -10.55 -1.15
CA SER A 46 -8.18 -11.17 -1.34
C SER A 46 -7.83 -11.31 -2.82
N ARG A 47 -8.76 -11.79 -3.66
CA ARG A 47 -8.56 -11.92 -5.12
C ARG A 47 -8.40 -10.58 -5.81
N ALA A 48 -9.15 -9.57 -5.40
CA ALA A 48 -9.04 -8.24 -5.96
C ALA A 48 -7.65 -7.64 -5.69
N HIS A 49 -7.12 -7.76 -4.46
CA HIS A 49 -5.75 -7.32 -4.17
C HIS A 49 -4.71 -7.97 -5.07
N VAL A 50 -4.78 -9.30 -5.29
CA VAL A 50 -3.84 -10.00 -6.17
C VAL A 50 -3.83 -9.41 -7.58
N ARG A 51 -4.99 -9.04 -8.12
CA ARG A 51 -5.12 -8.46 -9.46
C ARG A 51 -4.66 -7.01 -9.53
N LYS A 52 -4.76 -6.26 -8.42
CA LYS A 52 -4.60 -4.80 -8.41
C LYS A 52 -3.26 -4.33 -7.86
N ILE A 53 -2.61 -5.10 -6.99
CA ILE A 53 -1.44 -4.64 -6.24
C ILE A 53 -0.27 -4.22 -7.13
N VAL A 54 0.05 -5.00 -8.17
CA VAL A 54 1.15 -4.66 -9.09
C VAL A 54 0.82 -3.39 -9.91
N PRO A 55 -0.33 -3.28 -10.60
CA PRO A 55 -0.71 -2.04 -11.29
C PRO A 55 -0.72 -0.81 -10.37
N VAL A 56 -1.23 -0.94 -9.14
CA VAL A 56 -1.30 0.15 -8.17
C VAL A 56 0.10 0.63 -7.76
N ILE A 57 1.03 -0.29 -7.48
CA ILE A 57 2.43 0.05 -7.16
C ILE A 57 3.13 0.71 -8.36
N GLN A 58 2.95 0.18 -9.57
CA GLN A 58 3.52 0.75 -10.79
C GLN A 58 3.02 2.17 -11.04
N GLU A 59 1.72 2.39 -10.84
CA GLU A 59 1.11 3.70 -10.98
C GLU A 59 1.59 4.69 -9.92
N ALA A 60 1.79 4.24 -8.67
CA ALA A 60 2.33 5.08 -7.61
C ALA A 60 3.77 5.52 -7.91
N LEU A 61 4.62 4.59 -8.36
CA LEU A 61 5.99 4.89 -8.81
C LEU A 61 6.00 5.88 -9.98
N ARG A 62 5.15 5.63 -10.99
CA ARG A 62 5.02 6.48 -12.18
C ARG A 62 4.57 7.90 -11.82
N SER A 63 3.48 8.02 -11.05
CA SER A 63 2.93 9.32 -10.64
C SER A 63 3.85 10.08 -9.67
N GLY A 64 4.60 9.35 -8.83
CA GLY A 64 5.63 9.95 -7.97
C GLY A 64 6.91 10.33 -8.71
N SER A 65 7.06 9.95 -9.99
CA SER A 65 8.29 10.07 -10.78
C SER A 65 9.50 9.42 -10.09
N VAL A 66 9.29 8.23 -9.53
CA VAL A 66 10.29 7.45 -8.77
C VAL A 66 10.45 6.06 -9.37
N THR A 67 11.69 5.60 -9.44
CA THR A 67 12.03 4.22 -9.82
C THR A 67 12.19 3.33 -8.59
N LEU A 68 12.03 2.01 -8.76
CA LEU A 68 12.27 1.04 -7.67
C LEU A 68 13.68 1.13 -7.06
N ALA A 69 14.69 1.56 -7.84
CA ALA A 69 16.07 1.63 -7.38
C ALA A 69 16.30 2.79 -6.39
N GLU A 70 15.55 3.88 -6.56
CA GLU A 70 15.63 5.10 -5.74
C GLU A 70 14.98 4.93 -4.38
N LEU A 71 14.09 3.95 -4.21
CA LEU A 71 13.49 3.66 -2.91
C LEU A 71 14.56 3.38 -1.84
N GLU A 72 14.37 3.94 -0.66
CA GLU A 72 15.21 3.72 0.52
C GLU A 72 14.58 2.74 1.50
N GLY A 73 13.27 2.49 1.40
CA GLY A 73 12.56 1.50 2.22
C GLY A 73 11.16 1.17 1.70
N ILE A 74 10.62 0.06 2.19
CA ILE A 74 9.28 -0.43 1.86
C ILE A 74 8.51 -0.61 3.16
N ALA A 75 7.34 0.01 3.27
CA ALA A 75 6.41 -0.12 4.38
C ALA A 75 5.15 -0.85 3.90
N VAL A 76 4.66 -1.78 4.70
CA VAL A 76 3.45 -2.55 4.38
C VAL A 76 2.61 -2.79 5.62
N THR A 77 1.29 -2.69 5.48
CA THR A 77 0.38 -3.00 6.58
C THR A 77 0.45 -4.49 6.93
N LYS A 78 0.85 -4.77 8.18
CA LYS A 78 0.95 -6.12 8.75
C LYS A 78 -0.34 -6.53 9.49
N GLY A 79 -1.14 -5.56 9.92
CA GLY A 79 -2.42 -5.76 10.58
C GLY A 79 -2.78 -4.59 11.52
N PRO A 80 -3.96 -4.59 12.14
CA PRO A 80 -5.06 -5.55 11.96
C PRO A 80 -5.66 -5.51 10.54
N GLY A 81 -6.42 -6.55 10.18
CA GLY A 81 -7.05 -6.66 8.86
C GLY A 81 -7.48 -8.08 8.53
N LEU A 82 -8.08 -8.26 7.35
CA LEU A 82 -8.46 -9.56 6.79
C LEU A 82 -7.20 -10.33 6.41
N VAL A 83 -7.01 -11.53 6.98
CA VAL A 83 -5.78 -12.32 6.82
C VAL A 83 -5.44 -12.60 5.35
N GLY A 84 -6.43 -12.88 4.51
CA GLY A 84 -6.23 -13.12 3.08
C GLY A 84 -5.73 -11.86 2.36
N SER A 85 -6.33 -10.71 2.64
CA SER A 85 -5.92 -9.41 2.08
C SER A 85 -4.52 -9.00 2.55
N LEU A 86 -4.22 -9.14 3.86
CA LEU A 86 -2.91 -8.80 4.45
C LEU A 86 -1.76 -9.60 3.83
N ILE A 87 -1.96 -10.91 3.60
CA ILE A 87 -0.92 -11.79 3.04
C ILE A 87 -0.51 -11.34 1.63
N VAL A 88 -1.44 -10.79 0.83
CA VAL A 88 -1.13 -10.28 -0.52
C VAL A 88 -0.17 -9.10 -0.45
N GLY A 89 -0.47 -8.10 0.39
CA GLY A 89 0.39 -6.94 0.61
C GLY A 89 1.76 -7.34 1.14
N VAL A 90 1.79 -8.10 2.24
CA VAL A 90 3.03 -8.49 2.92
C VAL A 90 3.95 -9.30 2.02
N ASN A 91 3.42 -10.26 1.25
CA ASN A 91 4.25 -11.06 0.35
C ASN A 91 4.77 -10.25 -0.84
N THR A 92 3.95 -9.33 -1.37
CA THR A 92 4.40 -8.42 -2.44
C THR A 92 5.53 -7.53 -1.96
N ALA A 93 5.38 -6.91 -0.78
CA ALA A 93 6.40 -6.08 -0.17
C ALA A 93 7.70 -6.86 0.12
N LYS A 94 7.60 -8.09 0.63
CA LYS A 94 8.75 -8.99 0.81
C LYS A 94 9.45 -9.30 -0.52
N GLY A 95 8.70 -9.56 -1.59
CA GLY A 95 9.26 -9.80 -2.92
C GLY A 95 10.05 -8.60 -3.44
N ILE A 96 9.49 -7.39 -3.30
CA ILE A 96 10.17 -6.15 -3.69
C ILE A 96 11.43 -5.93 -2.84
N ALA A 97 11.33 -6.10 -1.52
CA ALA A 97 12.46 -5.93 -0.61
C ALA A 97 13.61 -6.91 -0.93
N LEU A 98 13.26 -8.18 -1.20
CA LEU A 98 14.23 -9.19 -1.60
C LEU A 98 14.90 -8.86 -2.94
N ALA A 99 14.13 -8.40 -3.92
CA ALA A 99 14.65 -8.06 -5.25
C ALA A 99 15.53 -6.80 -5.25
N THR A 100 15.24 -5.85 -4.37
CA THR A 100 15.91 -4.53 -4.33
C THR A 100 16.97 -4.40 -3.23
N GLY A 101 17.00 -5.34 -2.28
CA GLY A 101 17.87 -5.29 -1.10
C GLY A 101 17.51 -4.18 -0.10
N LYS A 102 16.31 -3.59 -0.21
CA LYS A 102 15.86 -2.47 0.62
C LYS A 102 15.19 -2.97 1.92
N PRO A 103 15.29 -2.20 3.02
CA PRO A 103 14.63 -2.57 4.27
C PRO A 103 13.11 -2.63 4.13
N LEU A 104 12.51 -3.56 4.86
CA LEU A 104 11.06 -3.80 4.92
C LEU A 104 10.53 -3.53 6.33
N PHE A 105 9.47 -2.73 6.41
CA PHE A 105 8.80 -2.35 7.65
C PHE A 105 7.35 -2.84 7.64
N GLY A 106 7.00 -3.64 8.65
CA GLY A 106 5.60 -4.01 8.90
C GLY A 106 4.93 -2.95 9.77
N VAL A 107 3.90 -2.30 9.25
CA VAL A 107 3.20 -1.19 9.90
C VAL A 107 1.88 -1.67 10.49
N HIS A 108 1.54 -1.15 11.68
CA HIS A 108 0.23 -1.38 12.27
C HIS A 108 -0.81 -0.44 11.61
N HIS A 109 -1.91 -0.99 11.10
CA HIS A 109 -2.92 -0.25 10.33
C HIS A 109 -3.43 0.99 11.09
N LEU A 110 -3.75 0.83 12.38
CA LEU A 110 -4.23 1.95 13.20
C LEU A 110 -3.14 2.98 13.52
N GLU A 111 -1.86 2.58 13.57
CA GLU A 111 -0.78 3.57 13.71
C GLU A 111 -0.69 4.41 12.44
N GLY A 112 -0.84 3.78 11.26
CA GLY A 112 -0.95 4.49 9.99
C GLY A 112 -2.04 5.57 10.00
N HIS A 113 -3.24 5.24 10.51
CA HIS A 113 -4.33 6.22 10.69
C HIS A 113 -3.98 7.33 11.68
N ILE A 114 -3.34 7.01 12.81
CA ILE A 114 -2.98 8.01 13.82
C ILE A 114 -1.96 9.02 13.27
N PHE A 115 -1.01 8.55 12.45
CA PHE A 115 0.08 9.39 11.92
C PHE A 115 -0.23 10.01 10.54
N SER A 116 -1.37 9.69 9.91
CA SER A 116 -1.68 10.20 8.57
C SER A 116 -1.81 11.73 8.52
N ASN A 117 -2.18 12.36 9.62
CA ASN A 117 -2.25 13.82 9.76
C ASN A 117 -0.88 14.50 9.77
N LEU A 118 0.22 13.74 9.85
CA LEU A 118 1.59 14.26 9.77
C LEU A 118 2.13 14.27 8.34
N ILE A 119 1.35 13.79 7.37
CA ILE A 119 1.70 13.85 5.95
C ILE A 119 1.62 15.31 5.50
N GLU A 120 2.68 15.77 4.85
CA GLU A 120 2.76 17.09 4.24
C GLU A 120 2.35 16.93 2.77
N ASP A 121 1.22 17.51 2.41
CA ASP A 121 0.89 17.75 1.01
C ASP A 121 1.63 19.00 0.54
N GLU A 122 2.01 19.09 -0.73
CA GLU A 122 2.36 20.39 -1.32
C GLU A 122 1.12 21.29 -1.20
N ILE A 123 1.09 22.12 -0.16
CA ILE A 123 0.19 23.26 -0.08
C ILE A 123 0.74 24.27 -1.07
N ASP A 124 0.20 24.28 -2.28
CA ASP A 124 0.21 25.47 -3.13
C ASP A 124 -0.46 26.65 -2.41
#